data_AF-F9DQL6-F1
#
_entry.id   AF-F9DQL6-F1
#
_cell.length_a   1.000
_cell.length_b   1.000
_cell.length_c   1.000
_cell.angle_alpha   90.00
_cell.angle_beta   90.00
_cell.angle_gamma   90.00
#
_symmetry.space_group_name_H-M   'P 1'
#
loop_
_entity.id
_entity.type
_entity.pdbx_description
1 polymer ?
#
loop_
_entity_poly.entity_id
_entity_poly.type
_entity_poly.pdbx_seq_one_letter_code
_entity_poly.pdbx_strand_id
1 'polypeptide(L)'
;MKTRVGIVGPKDSVEIMNEIAKEYDSNMIPICFEYKNSIETTEIVEKNQHIIDIWVFSGATPYSLAQKSSSKQLFFYLKLNGSSLTKTLLNIVYKSNNDLLKVSIDMLDERDILETYHFLDISYEQCHLYEYSGVTPINEIVAFHSNLYNEGKVSVCITCLSDVYEALTSQGIPVYRITPTLANVRSTFNSALQQWEALNFKQSQLTVMLISIEKY
;
A
#
# COMPACT_ATOMS: atom_id res chain seq x y z
N MET A 1 -5.16 -14.69 -23.10
CA MET A 1 -6.13 -14.84 -21.99
C MET A 1 -5.89 -13.67 -21.04
N LYS A 2 -6.94 -12.98 -20.59
CA LYS A 2 -6.77 -11.86 -19.65
C LYS A 2 -6.37 -12.41 -18.27
N THR A 3 -5.45 -11.74 -17.59
CA THR A 3 -4.98 -12.11 -16.25
C THR A 3 -6.01 -11.70 -15.19
N ARG A 4 -6.42 -12.62 -14.31
CA ARG A 4 -7.33 -12.31 -13.19
C ARG A 4 -6.53 -11.74 -12.03
N VAL A 5 -6.74 -10.46 -11.74
CA VAL A 5 -5.95 -9.73 -10.74
C VAL A 5 -6.81 -9.50 -9.50
N GLY A 6 -6.45 -10.16 -8.39
CA GLY A 6 -7.09 -9.95 -7.09
C GLY A 6 -6.61 -8.64 -6.47
N ILE A 7 -7.50 -7.67 -6.31
CA ILE A 7 -7.21 -6.38 -5.67
C ILE A 7 -7.76 -6.41 -4.25
N VAL A 8 -6.90 -6.20 -3.25
CA VAL A 8 -7.28 -6.31 -1.83
C VAL A 8 -6.87 -5.07 -1.06
N GLY A 9 -7.81 -4.47 -0.32
CA GLY A 9 -7.56 -3.24 0.44
C GLY A 9 -8.79 -2.75 1.19
N PRO A 10 -8.69 -1.61 1.91
CA PRO A 10 -9.87 -0.90 2.37
C PRO A 10 -10.64 -0.36 1.15
N LYS A 11 -11.94 -0.15 1.32
CA LYS A 11 -12.87 0.27 0.26
C LYS A 11 -12.33 1.39 -0.63
N ASP A 12 -11.82 2.46 -0.03
CA ASP A 12 -11.38 3.64 -0.78
C ASP A 12 -10.12 3.41 -1.64
N SER A 13 -9.22 2.52 -1.19
CA SER A 13 -8.06 2.11 -1.97
C SER A 13 -8.48 1.18 -3.11
N VAL A 14 -9.38 0.24 -2.84
CA VAL A 14 -9.91 -0.69 -3.85
C VAL A 14 -10.63 0.06 -4.97
N GLU A 15 -11.44 1.07 -4.63
CA GLU A 15 -12.12 1.92 -5.62
C GLU A 15 -11.11 2.61 -6.55
N ILE A 16 -10.08 3.27 -5.99
CA ILE A 16 -9.03 3.94 -6.78
C ILE A 16 -8.29 2.94 -7.69
N MET A 17 -7.91 1.78 -7.14
CA MET A 17 -7.21 0.74 -7.89
C MET A 17 -8.07 0.18 -9.02
N ASN A 18 -9.36 -0.04 -8.77
CA ASN A 18 -10.30 -0.54 -9.76
C ASN A 18 -10.57 0.47 -10.89
N GLU A 19 -10.62 1.76 -10.57
CA GLU A 19 -10.73 2.80 -11.61
C GLU A 19 -9.51 2.80 -12.54
N ILE A 20 -8.30 2.72 -11.98
CA ILE A 20 -7.06 2.60 -12.79
C ILE A 20 -7.02 1.27 -13.55
N ALA A 21 -7.59 0.20 -13.00
CA ALA A 21 -7.61 -1.10 -13.65
C ALA A 21 -8.35 -1.09 -15.00
N LYS A 22 -9.29 -0.15 -15.21
CA LYS A 22 -9.99 0.03 -16.49
C LYS A 22 -9.06 0.38 -17.65
N GLU A 23 -7.93 1.02 -17.37
CA GLU A 23 -6.89 1.33 -18.38
C GLU A 23 -6.26 0.05 -18.97
N TYR A 24 -6.43 -1.09 -18.30
CA TYR A 24 -5.82 -2.37 -18.62
C TYR A 24 -6.82 -3.43 -19.08
N ASP A 25 -8.04 -3.04 -19.48
CA ASP A 25 -9.10 -4.00 -19.83
C ASP A 25 -8.63 -5.03 -20.87
N SER A 26 -7.78 -4.68 -21.83
CA SER A 26 -7.25 -5.64 -22.82
C SER A 26 -6.41 -6.77 -22.20
N ASN A 27 -5.78 -6.55 -21.05
CA ASN A 27 -4.76 -7.42 -20.47
C ASN A 27 -5.19 -8.10 -19.17
N MET A 28 -6.10 -7.49 -18.40
CA MET A 28 -6.49 -8.00 -17.08
C MET A 28 -7.98 -7.88 -16.75
N ILE A 29 -8.42 -8.71 -15.80
CA ILE A 29 -9.75 -8.68 -15.20
C ILE A 29 -9.56 -8.41 -13.70
N PRO A 30 -9.90 -7.21 -13.19
CA PRO A 30 -9.80 -6.92 -11.76
C PRO A 30 -10.91 -7.65 -10.99
N ILE A 31 -10.55 -8.28 -9.88
CA ILE A 31 -11.48 -8.91 -8.93
C ILE A 31 -11.22 -8.26 -7.57
N CYS A 32 -12.17 -7.46 -7.11
CA CYS A 32 -12.00 -6.59 -5.96
C CYS A 32 -12.47 -7.25 -4.66
N PHE A 33 -11.66 -7.15 -3.61
CA PHE A 33 -11.98 -7.61 -2.27
C PHE A 33 -11.71 -6.48 -1.26
N GLU A 34 -12.78 -6.01 -0.64
CA GLU A 34 -12.73 -4.97 0.39
C GLU A 34 -12.64 -5.61 1.76
N TYR A 35 -11.81 -5.06 2.64
CA TYR A 35 -11.82 -5.37 4.08
C TYR A 35 -12.19 -4.14 4.90
N LYS A 36 -12.65 -4.39 6.14
CA LYS A 36 -12.75 -3.35 7.17
C LYS A 36 -11.49 -3.31 8.03
N ASN A 37 -10.92 -4.47 8.33
CA ASN A 37 -9.67 -4.62 9.05
C ASN A 37 -8.67 -5.43 8.22
N SER A 38 -7.43 -4.97 8.18
CA SER A 38 -6.36 -5.63 7.42
C SER A 38 -6.17 -7.11 7.79
N ILE A 39 -6.48 -7.54 9.02
CA ILE A 39 -6.41 -8.94 9.50
C ILE A 39 -7.28 -9.88 8.66
N GLU A 40 -8.36 -9.39 8.04
CA GLU A 40 -9.23 -10.17 7.13
C GLU A 40 -8.49 -10.61 5.85
N THR A 41 -7.36 -9.98 5.51
CA THR A 41 -6.64 -10.22 4.25
C THR A 41 -6.24 -11.69 4.06
N THR A 42 -5.74 -12.36 5.11
CA THR A 42 -5.32 -13.76 4.98
C THR A 42 -6.49 -14.66 4.58
N GLU A 43 -7.65 -14.47 5.20
CA GLU A 43 -8.86 -15.24 4.90
C GLU A 43 -9.41 -14.95 3.50
N ILE A 44 -9.37 -13.68 3.08
CA ILE A 44 -9.74 -13.26 1.71
C ILE A 44 -8.90 -14.03 0.68
N VAL A 45 -7.58 -14.11 0.87
CA VAL A 45 -6.69 -14.81 -0.05
C VAL A 45 -6.97 -16.31 -0.05
N GLU A 46 -7.07 -16.94 1.12
CA GLU A 46 -7.34 -18.38 1.25
C GLU A 46 -8.60 -18.82 0.52
N LYS A 47 -9.69 -18.07 0.69
CA LYS A 47 -10.99 -18.41 0.10
C LYS A 47 -11.03 -18.24 -1.41
N ASN A 48 -10.26 -17.29 -1.96
CA ASN A 48 -10.42 -16.84 -3.34
C ASN A 48 -9.23 -17.18 -4.25
N GLN A 49 -8.13 -17.73 -3.72
CA GLN A 49 -6.94 -18.08 -4.52
C GLN A 49 -7.23 -18.93 -5.76
N HIS A 50 -8.24 -19.79 -5.75
CA HIS A 50 -8.57 -20.64 -6.90
C HIS A 50 -9.08 -19.87 -8.14
N ILE A 51 -9.57 -18.64 -7.99
CA ILE A 51 -10.06 -17.79 -9.09
C ILE A 51 -9.12 -16.65 -9.48
N ILE A 52 -7.96 -16.52 -8.82
CA ILE A 52 -7.02 -15.43 -9.04
C ILE A 52 -5.77 -15.96 -9.76
N ASP A 53 -5.12 -15.13 -10.57
CA ASP A 53 -3.82 -15.44 -11.18
C ASP A 53 -2.69 -14.74 -10.42
N ILE A 54 -2.88 -13.46 -10.10
CA ILE A 54 -1.95 -12.63 -9.31
C ILE A 54 -2.70 -11.73 -8.32
N TRP A 55 -2.04 -11.36 -7.22
CA TRP A 55 -2.61 -10.49 -6.19
C TRP A 55 -1.90 -9.15 -6.12
N VAL A 56 -2.67 -8.07 -5.94
CA VAL A 56 -2.18 -6.71 -5.71
C VAL A 56 -2.87 -6.14 -4.47
N PHE A 57 -2.07 -5.86 -3.44
CA PHE A 57 -2.53 -5.34 -2.16
C PHE A 57 -2.36 -3.81 -2.09
N SER A 58 -3.26 -3.15 -1.37
CA SER A 58 -3.25 -1.68 -1.24
C SER A 58 -2.07 -1.12 -0.44
N GLY A 59 -1.27 -1.97 0.21
CA GLY A 59 -0.11 -1.55 0.99
C GLY A 59 0.65 -2.71 1.63
N ALA A 60 1.69 -2.38 2.41
CA ALA A 60 2.58 -3.36 3.04
C ALA A 60 1.88 -4.24 4.09
N THR A 61 0.96 -3.69 4.88
CA THR A 61 0.22 -4.43 5.92
C THR A 61 -0.61 -5.58 5.34
N PRO A 62 -1.56 -5.36 4.39
CA PRO A 62 -2.29 -6.46 3.79
C PRO A 62 -1.37 -7.44 3.04
N TYR A 63 -0.30 -6.96 2.40
CA TYR A 63 0.69 -7.84 1.77
C TYR A 63 1.40 -8.78 2.76
N SER A 64 1.82 -8.27 3.91
CA SER A 64 2.46 -9.08 4.95
C SER A 64 1.49 -10.12 5.54
N LEU A 65 0.21 -9.75 5.70
CA LEU A 65 -0.82 -10.67 6.18
C LEU A 65 -1.17 -11.73 5.12
N ALA A 66 -1.20 -11.38 3.84
CA ALA A 66 -1.42 -12.31 2.75
C ALA A 66 -0.32 -13.39 2.67
N GLN A 67 0.93 -13.07 2.98
CA GLN A 67 2.04 -14.03 3.02
C GLN A 67 1.85 -15.17 4.04
N LYS A 68 0.94 -15.01 5.01
CA LYS A 68 0.59 -16.07 5.96
C LYS A 68 -0.38 -17.10 5.38
N SER A 69 -0.91 -16.86 4.18
CA SER A 69 -1.79 -17.81 3.48
C SER A 69 -1.01 -18.93 2.79
N SER A 70 -1.72 -19.97 2.38
CA SER A 70 -1.23 -21.11 1.61
C SER A 70 -1.06 -20.83 0.11
N SER A 71 -1.41 -19.62 -0.34
CA SER A 71 -1.35 -19.23 -1.74
C SER A 71 0.07 -19.24 -2.29
N LYS A 72 0.20 -19.74 -3.53
CA LYS A 72 1.46 -19.80 -4.28
C LYS A 72 1.53 -18.76 -5.40
N GLN A 73 0.55 -17.87 -5.48
CA GLN A 73 0.45 -16.86 -6.51
C GLN A 73 1.44 -15.73 -6.26
N LEU A 74 1.74 -14.96 -7.30
CA LEU A 74 2.56 -13.77 -7.15
C LEU A 74 1.79 -12.69 -6.39
N PHE A 75 2.47 -12.07 -5.41
CA PHE A 75 1.94 -11.00 -4.59
C PHE A 75 2.68 -9.70 -4.87
N PHE A 76 1.93 -8.64 -5.10
CA PHE A 76 2.41 -7.28 -5.30
C PHE A 76 1.70 -6.34 -4.34
N TYR A 77 2.29 -5.20 -4.04
CA TYR A 77 1.62 -4.19 -3.23
C TYR A 77 1.99 -2.78 -3.67
N LEU A 78 1.14 -1.83 -3.32
CA LEU A 78 1.41 -0.41 -3.51
C LEU A 78 2.46 0.05 -2.50
N LYS A 79 3.64 0.39 -2.99
CA LYS A 79 4.73 0.91 -2.15
C LYS A 79 4.60 2.43 -2.04
N LEU A 80 4.25 2.91 -0.85
CA LEU A 80 4.31 4.34 -0.52
C LEU A 80 5.76 4.82 -0.56
N ASN A 81 5.94 6.06 -1.00
CA ASN A 81 7.25 6.69 -1.19
C ASN A 81 7.14 8.22 -1.11
N GLY A 82 8.24 8.94 -1.36
CA GLY A 82 8.27 10.40 -1.31
C GLY A 82 7.22 11.12 -2.16
N SER A 83 6.78 10.55 -3.29
CA SER A 83 5.68 11.14 -4.09
C SER A 83 4.33 11.09 -3.37
N SER A 84 4.09 10.03 -2.60
CA SER A 84 2.88 9.86 -1.80
C SER A 84 2.89 10.81 -0.59
N LEU A 85 4.07 11.00 0.02
CA LEU A 85 4.27 11.99 1.07
C LEU A 85 4.08 13.41 0.54
N THR A 86 4.70 13.77 -0.59
CA THR A 86 4.56 15.10 -1.21
C THR A 86 3.10 15.47 -1.47
N LYS A 87 2.31 14.55 -2.03
CA LYS A 87 0.86 14.70 -2.19
C LYS A 87 0.16 15.00 -0.86
N THR A 88 0.57 14.31 0.20
CA THR A 88 -0.01 14.44 1.54
C THR A 88 0.34 15.79 2.18
N LEU A 89 1.60 16.21 2.10
CA LEU A 89 2.05 17.53 2.57
C LEU A 89 1.33 18.67 1.83
N LEU A 90 1.16 18.56 0.51
CA LEU A 90 0.38 19.53 -0.26
C LEU A 90 -1.07 19.60 0.22
N ASN A 91 -1.70 18.45 0.49
CA ASN A 91 -3.06 18.42 1.03
C ASN A 91 -3.16 19.08 2.41
N ILE A 92 -2.15 18.90 3.27
CA ILE A 92 -2.10 19.54 4.58
C ILE A 92 -2.09 21.07 4.41
N VAL A 93 -1.18 21.60 3.60
CA VAL A 93 -1.05 23.06 3.38
C VAL A 93 -2.27 23.64 2.68
N TYR A 94 -2.88 22.91 1.74
CA TYR A 94 -4.03 23.41 1.00
C TYR A 94 -5.31 23.42 1.83
N LYS A 95 -5.51 22.41 2.70
CA LYS A 95 -6.74 22.25 3.49
C LYS A 95 -6.68 22.88 4.86
N SER A 96 -5.49 23.19 5.37
CA SER A 96 -5.28 23.71 6.72
C SER A 96 -4.05 24.59 6.79
N ASN A 97 -4.00 25.47 7.77
CA ASN A 97 -2.82 26.29 8.05
C ASN A 97 -1.85 25.56 9.01
N ASN A 98 -1.78 24.23 8.92
CA ASN A 98 -0.98 23.39 9.81
C ASN A 98 0.51 23.51 9.51
N ASP A 99 1.31 23.44 10.56
CA ASP A 99 2.77 23.57 10.49
C ASP A 99 3.40 22.24 10.06
N LEU A 100 3.99 22.21 8.86
CA LEU A 100 4.67 21.03 8.33
C LEU A 100 5.98 20.68 9.06
N LEU A 101 6.49 21.56 9.91
CA LEU A 101 7.69 21.31 10.70
C LEU A 101 7.40 20.38 11.88
N LYS A 102 6.22 20.52 12.48
CA LYS A 102 5.82 19.82 13.71
C LYS A 102 4.82 18.73 13.40
N VAL A 103 5.32 17.63 12.83
CA VAL A 103 4.48 16.50 12.43
C VAL A 103 4.95 15.21 13.07
N SER A 104 4.03 14.27 13.21
CA SER A 104 4.35 12.87 13.52
C SER A 104 4.05 12.02 12.29
N ILE A 105 4.95 11.12 11.91
CA ILE A 105 4.82 10.26 10.72
C ILE A 105 5.07 8.81 11.11
N ASP A 106 4.20 7.88 10.68
CA ASP A 106 4.42 6.44 10.85
C ASP A 106 4.57 5.69 9.52
N MET A 107 5.27 4.55 9.59
CA MET A 107 5.24 3.46 8.60
C MET A 107 5.70 3.82 7.17
N LEU A 108 6.32 4.98 6.98
CA LEU A 108 7.01 5.36 5.75
C LEU A 108 8.53 5.21 5.95
N ASP A 109 9.25 4.86 4.89
CA ASP A 109 10.71 4.76 4.92
C ASP A 109 11.32 6.12 5.29
N GLU A 110 12.21 6.15 6.28
CA GLU A 110 12.85 7.39 6.74
C GLU A 110 13.60 8.08 5.59
N ARG A 111 14.19 7.31 4.66
CA ARG A 111 14.84 7.89 3.48
C ARG A 111 13.84 8.66 2.62
N ASP A 112 12.68 8.07 2.35
CA ASP A 112 11.62 8.72 1.57
C ASP A 112 11.16 10.02 2.25
N ILE A 113 11.10 10.05 3.59
CA ILE A 113 10.74 11.24 4.36
C ILE A 113 11.83 12.31 4.24
N LEU A 114 13.07 11.95 4.56
CA LEU A 114 14.22 12.86 4.53
C LEU A 114 14.42 13.48 3.15
N GLU A 115 14.42 12.66 2.08
CA GLU A 115 14.58 13.13 0.71
C GLU A 115 13.44 14.07 0.31
N THR A 116 12.20 13.77 0.71
CA THR A 116 11.04 14.63 0.40
C THR A 116 11.13 15.98 1.10
N TYR A 117 11.41 15.99 2.41
CA TYR A 117 11.55 17.24 3.17
C TYR A 117 12.71 18.08 2.64
N HIS A 118 13.85 17.45 2.38
CA HIS A 118 15.01 18.11 1.80
C HIS A 118 14.71 18.71 0.41
N PHE A 119 14.07 17.94 -0.48
CA PHE A 119 13.72 18.41 -1.82
C PHE A 119 12.72 19.57 -1.83
N LEU A 120 11.88 19.67 -0.80
CA LEU A 120 10.90 20.74 -0.66
C LEU A 120 11.44 21.97 0.09
N ASP A 121 12.73 21.97 0.47
CA ASP A 121 13.35 23.01 1.31
C ASP A 121 12.62 23.21 2.67
N ILE A 122 12.12 22.12 3.26
CA ILE A 122 11.42 22.11 4.56
C ILE A 122 12.32 21.45 5.60
N SER A 123 12.43 22.05 6.80
CA SER A 123 13.18 21.43 7.90
C SER A 123 12.46 20.18 8.43
N TYR A 124 13.21 19.09 8.56
CA TYR A 124 12.77 17.82 9.11
C TYR A 124 13.05 17.68 10.61
N GLU A 125 13.80 18.61 11.23
CA GLU A 125 14.34 18.46 12.59
C GLU A 125 13.29 18.26 13.70
N GLN A 126 12.07 18.71 13.48
CA GLN A 126 10.95 18.61 14.42
C GLN A 126 9.93 17.52 14.03
N CYS A 127 10.24 16.72 13.01
CA CYS A 127 9.46 15.54 12.67
C CYS A 127 9.71 14.44 13.70
N HIS A 128 8.62 13.82 14.13
CA HIS A 128 8.66 12.65 15.01
C HIS A 128 8.28 11.40 14.21
N LEU A 129 9.22 10.47 14.05
CA LEU A 129 8.98 9.24 13.32
C LEU A 129 8.63 8.09 14.24
N TYR A 130 7.61 7.33 13.86
CA TYR A 130 7.38 6.01 14.41
C TYR A 130 8.19 5.00 13.59
N GLU A 131 9.26 4.47 14.18
CA GLU A 131 10.07 3.42 13.56
C GLU A 131 9.32 2.07 13.55
N TYR A 132 9.23 1.45 12.38
CA TYR A 132 8.67 0.11 12.25
C TYR A 132 9.63 -0.93 12.86
N SER A 133 9.22 -1.54 13.98
CA SER A 133 9.99 -2.59 14.67
C SER A 133 9.50 -4.01 14.37
N GLY A 134 8.62 -4.19 13.38
CA GLY A 134 7.99 -5.47 13.04
C GLY A 134 6.48 -5.43 13.28
N VAL A 135 5.91 -6.43 13.94
CA VAL A 135 4.46 -6.45 14.19
C VAL A 135 4.11 -5.44 15.29
N THR A 136 3.85 -4.20 14.91
CA THR A 136 3.38 -3.15 15.81
C THR A 136 1.86 -3.20 15.96
N PRO A 137 1.33 -3.32 17.19
CA PRO A 137 -0.10 -3.14 17.45
C PRO A 137 -0.60 -1.75 17.07
N ILE A 138 -1.75 -1.66 16.38
CA ILE A 138 -2.34 -0.38 15.91
C ILE A 138 -2.51 0.63 17.05
N ASN A 139 -2.90 0.15 18.24
CA ASN A 139 -3.08 0.99 19.43
C ASN A 139 -1.79 1.67 19.89
N GLU A 140 -0.62 1.08 19.66
CA GLU A 140 0.66 1.71 19.99
C GLU A 140 0.95 2.90 19.06
N ILE A 141 0.63 2.76 17.78
CA ILE A 141 0.80 3.83 16.78
C ILE A 141 -0.17 4.97 17.07
N VAL A 142 -1.43 4.65 17.40
CA VAL A 142 -2.41 5.65 17.84
C VAL A 142 -1.91 6.40 19.07
N ALA A 143 -1.41 5.68 20.09
CA ALA A 143 -0.86 6.28 21.31
C ALA A 143 0.34 7.19 21.03
N PHE A 144 1.24 6.77 20.14
CA PHE A 144 2.38 7.59 19.69
C PHE A 144 1.92 8.95 19.15
N HIS A 145 1.00 8.95 18.18
CA HIS A 145 0.48 10.18 17.60
C HIS A 145 -0.29 11.02 18.62
N SER A 146 -1.20 10.41 19.38
CA SER A 146 -2.05 11.14 20.32
C SER A 146 -1.26 11.79 21.44
N ASN A 147 -0.22 11.11 21.96
CA ASN A 147 0.62 11.67 23.02
C ASN A 147 1.40 12.88 22.53
N LEU A 148 2.03 12.79 21.35
CA LEU A 148 2.76 13.92 20.76
C LEU A 148 1.85 15.12 20.50
N TYR A 149 0.63 14.89 20.03
CA TYR A 149 -0.33 15.97 19.79
C TYR A 149 -0.82 16.60 21.09
N ASN A 150 -1.22 15.79 22.07
CA ASN A 150 -1.72 16.26 23.37
C ASN A 150 -0.65 17.00 24.18
N GLU A 151 0.62 16.63 24.02
CA GLU A 151 1.77 17.34 24.62
C GLU A 151 2.16 18.62 23.85
N GLY A 152 1.52 18.92 22.71
CA GLY A 152 1.82 20.09 21.88
C GLY A 152 3.13 19.99 21.10
N LYS A 153 3.71 18.80 20.97
CA LYS A 153 4.95 18.55 20.19
C LYS A 153 4.69 18.58 18.69
N VAL A 154 3.52 18.14 18.26
CA VAL A 154 3.10 18.13 16.85
C VAL A 154 1.77 18.86 16.67
N SER A 155 1.58 19.47 15.51
CA SER A 155 0.34 20.14 15.12
C SER A 155 -0.56 19.25 14.25
N VAL A 156 0.02 18.25 13.59
CA VAL A 156 -0.69 17.32 12.71
C VAL A 156 0.00 15.96 12.69
N CYS A 157 -0.80 14.91 12.59
CA CYS A 157 -0.36 13.53 12.45
C CYS A 157 -0.45 13.08 10.99
N ILE A 158 0.49 12.27 10.54
CA ILE A 158 0.54 11.71 9.19
C ILE A 158 0.70 10.20 9.33
N THR A 159 -0.22 9.44 8.75
CA THR A 159 -0.22 7.98 8.91
C THR A 159 -0.35 7.24 7.60
N CYS A 160 0.28 6.07 7.48
CA CYS A 160 0.08 5.18 6.34
C CYS A 160 -1.09 4.20 6.53
N LEU A 161 -1.70 4.15 7.73
CA LEU A 161 -2.66 3.14 8.12
C LEU A 161 -4.09 3.69 8.22
N SER A 162 -5.06 2.98 7.65
CA SER A 162 -6.48 3.38 7.73
C SER A 162 -6.99 3.40 9.16
N ASP A 163 -6.71 2.33 9.91
CA ASP A 163 -7.22 2.15 11.27
C ASP A 163 -6.70 3.24 12.22
N VAL A 164 -5.45 3.67 12.04
CA VAL A 164 -4.85 4.79 12.79
C VAL A 164 -5.50 6.12 12.39
N TYR A 165 -5.70 6.35 11.09
CA TYR A 165 -6.38 7.54 10.57
C TYR A 165 -7.79 7.67 11.14
N GLU A 166 -8.58 6.60 11.12
CA GLU A 166 -9.95 6.58 11.65
C GLU A 166 -9.95 6.80 13.17
N ALA A 167 -9.06 6.13 13.90
CA ALA A 167 -8.95 6.29 15.35
C ALA A 167 -8.60 7.72 15.76
N LEU A 168 -7.60 8.34 15.14
CA LEU A 168 -7.19 9.72 15.45
C LEU A 168 -8.25 10.74 15.02
N THR A 169 -8.89 10.54 13.87
CA THR A 169 -10.01 11.38 13.41
C THR A 169 -11.17 11.34 14.40
N SER A 170 -11.51 10.16 14.94
CA SER A 170 -12.59 10.01 15.94
C SER A 170 -12.29 10.72 17.26
N GLN A 171 -11.01 10.96 17.57
CA GLN A 171 -10.56 11.72 18.74
C GLN A 171 -10.50 13.23 18.47
N GLY A 172 -10.80 13.69 17.26
CA GLY A 172 -10.68 15.10 16.86
C GLY A 172 -9.24 15.57 16.66
N ILE A 173 -8.29 14.64 16.51
CA ILE A 173 -6.87 14.95 16.27
C ILE A 173 -6.67 15.20 14.77
N PRO A 174 -6.04 16.32 14.35
CA PRO A 174 -5.71 16.57 12.95
C PRO A 174 -4.79 15.49 12.40
N VAL A 175 -5.30 14.68 11.47
CA VAL A 175 -4.56 13.57 10.86
C VAL A 175 -4.77 13.51 9.35
N TYR A 176 -3.73 13.14 8.62
CA TYR A 176 -3.77 12.90 7.18
C TYR A 176 -3.23 11.51 6.87
N ARG A 177 -3.92 10.78 5.99
CA ARG A 177 -3.47 9.46 5.54
C ARG A 177 -2.63 9.58 4.27
N ILE A 178 -1.42 9.03 4.30
CA ILE A 178 -0.59 8.83 3.12
C ILE A 178 -1.27 7.77 2.25
N THR A 179 -1.56 8.16 1.01
CA THR A 179 -2.21 7.28 0.03
C THR A 179 -1.36 7.21 -1.22
N PRO A 180 -1.35 6.05 -1.91
CA PRO A 180 -0.56 5.89 -3.12
C PRO A 180 -0.99 6.87 -4.20
N THR A 181 -0.04 7.25 -5.05
CA THR A 181 -0.32 8.06 -6.24
C THR A 181 -0.90 7.19 -7.35
N LEU A 182 -1.62 7.78 -8.30
CA LEU A 182 -2.12 7.02 -9.46
C LEU A 182 -0.97 6.43 -10.29
N ALA A 183 0.18 7.12 -10.33
CA ALA A 183 1.39 6.61 -10.96
C ALA A 183 1.92 5.34 -10.25
N ASN A 184 1.87 5.30 -8.92
CA ASN A 184 2.24 4.12 -8.14
C ASN A 184 1.32 2.92 -8.44
N VAL A 185 0.01 3.15 -8.53
CA VAL A 185 -0.96 2.10 -8.91
C VAL A 185 -0.63 1.55 -10.30
N ARG A 186 -0.45 2.43 -11.31
CA ARG A 186 -0.09 2.02 -12.67
C ARG A 186 1.24 1.26 -12.72
N SER A 187 2.26 1.76 -12.02
CA SER A 187 3.57 1.08 -12.02
C SER A 187 3.47 -0.32 -11.42
N THR A 188 2.71 -0.48 -10.33
CA THR A 188 2.50 -1.79 -9.70
C THR A 188 1.74 -2.74 -10.62
N PHE A 189 0.67 -2.30 -11.29
CA PHE A 189 -0.03 -3.13 -12.27
C PHE A 189 0.87 -3.51 -13.45
N ASN A 190 1.65 -2.56 -13.99
CA ASN A 190 2.61 -2.86 -15.06
C ASN A 190 3.62 -3.93 -14.62
N SER A 191 4.22 -3.77 -13.45
CA SER A 191 5.19 -4.74 -12.92
C SER A 191 4.54 -6.11 -12.67
N ALA A 192 3.32 -6.13 -12.14
CA ALA A 192 2.59 -7.36 -11.85
C ALA A 192 2.29 -8.16 -13.13
N LEU A 193 1.81 -7.48 -14.17
CA LEU A 193 1.51 -8.10 -15.46
C LEU A 193 2.78 -8.57 -16.19
N GLN A 194 3.85 -7.76 -16.18
CA GLN A 194 5.13 -8.14 -16.79
C GLN A 194 5.74 -9.39 -16.15
N GLN A 195 5.73 -9.48 -14.82
CA GLN A 195 6.26 -10.64 -14.12
C GLN A 195 5.41 -11.89 -14.34
N TRP A 196 4.08 -11.73 -14.39
CA TRP A 196 3.16 -12.82 -14.73
C TRP A 196 3.41 -13.37 -16.14
N GLU A 197 3.55 -12.48 -17.12
CA GLU A 197 3.85 -12.86 -18.50
C GLU A 197 5.20 -13.60 -18.60
N ALA A 198 6.24 -13.09 -17.93
CA ALA A 198 7.55 -13.72 -17.88
C ALA A 198 7.52 -15.13 -17.26
N LEU A 199 6.71 -15.35 -16.22
CA LEU A 199 6.54 -16.69 -15.62
C LEU A 199 5.85 -17.65 -16.59
N ASN A 200 4.76 -17.23 -17.22
CA ASN A 200 4.02 -18.08 -18.15
C ASN A 200 4.83 -18.42 -19.40
N PHE A 201 5.63 -17.48 -19.89
CA PHE A 201 6.55 -17.71 -20.99
C PHE A 201 7.62 -18.76 -20.63
N LYS A 202 8.22 -18.65 -19.45
CA LYS A 202 9.19 -19.65 -18.95
C LYS A 202 8.58 -21.05 -18.81
N GLN A 203 7.37 -21.15 -18.25
CA GLN A 203 6.68 -22.44 -18.11
C GLN A 203 6.38 -23.06 -19.48
N SER A 204 5.91 -22.26 -20.43
CA SER A 204 5.60 -22.73 -21.79
C SER A 204 6.83 -23.29 -22.50
N GLN A 205 7.99 -22.65 -22.35
CA GLN A 205 9.25 -23.16 -22.93
C GLN A 205 9.67 -24.51 -22.34
N LEU A 206 9.54 -24.68 -21.01
CA LEU A 206 9.84 -25.95 -20.34
C LEU A 206 8.90 -27.08 -20.82
N THR A 207 7.61 -26.79 -20.98
CA THR A 207 6.63 -27.77 -21.47
C THR A 207 6.92 -28.21 -22.91
N VAL A 208 7.24 -27.26 -23.80
CA VAL A 208 7.62 -27.58 -25.19
C VAL A 208 8.86 -28.47 -25.22
N MET A 209 9.86 -28.19 -24.38
CA MET A 209 11.07 -29.00 -24.28
C MET A 209 10.77 -30.42 -23.78
N LEU A 210 9.93 -30.59 -22.74
CA LEU A 210 9.55 -31.92 -22.23
C LEU A 210 8.84 -32.76 -23.29
N ILE A 211 7.85 -32.19 -23.99
CA ILE A 211 7.14 -32.87 -25.09
C ILE A 211 8.11 -33.27 -26.21
N SER A 212 9.11 -32.44 -26.49
CA SER A 212 10.11 -32.77 -27.51
C SER A 212 10.98 -33.96 -27.10
N ILE A 213 11.32 -34.10 -25.82
CA ILE A 213 12.14 -35.22 -25.31
C ILE A 213 11.33 -36.53 -25.28
N GLU A 214 10.05 -36.49 -24.90
CA GLU A 214 9.18 -37.68 -24.87
C GLU A 214 8.81 -38.23 -26.25
N LYS A 215 9.04 -37.46 -27.31
CA LYS A 215 8.78 -37.86 -28.71
C LYS A 215 9.98 -38.55 -29.38
N TYR A 216 11.06 -38.81 -28.65
CA TYR A 216 12.21 -39.61 -29.05
C TYR A 216 12.37 -40.82 -28.13
#